data_AF-A0A1V6A5Q7-F1
#
_entry.id   AF-A0A1V6A5Q7-F1
#
_cell.length_a   1.000
_cell.length_b   1.000
_cell.length_c   1.000
_cell.angle_alpha   90.00
_cell.angle_beta   90.00
_cell.angle_gamma   90.00
#
_symmetry.space_group_name_H-M   'P 1'
#
loop_
_entity.id
_entity.type
_entity.pdbx_description
1 polymer ?
#
loop_
_entity_poly.entity_id
_entity_poly.type
_entity_poly.pdbx_seq_one_letter_code
_entity_poly.pdbx_strand_id
1 'polypeptide(L)'
;MLNELALKLNKTAKEHGWWEAEKPFPEVVALCHSELSEALEEYRDGKGYGEVYFKDGKPEGIPIELADCIIRILDFCGMHGIDIDSAIDAKARYNETRPYRHGGRKA
;
A
#
# COMPACT_ATOMS: atom_id res chain seq x y z
N MET A 1 15.33 -3.78 -1.87
CA MET A 1 14.91 -2.44 -2.39
C MET A 1 13.43 -2.53 -2.80
N LEU A 2 12.62 -1.47 -2.65
CA LEU A 2 11.16 -1.57 -2.90
C LEU A 2 10.84 -1.89 -4.37
N ASN A 3 11.71 -1.51 -5.31
CA ASN A 3 11.61 -1.91 -6.72
C ASN A 3 11.67 -3.43 -6.89
N GLU A 4 12.56 -4.13 -6.17
CA GLU A 4 12.66 -5.60 -6.22
C GLU A 4 11.40 -6.25 -5.62
N LEU A 5 10.88 -5.68 -4.54
CA LEU A 5 9.63 -6.13 -3.93
C LEU A 5 8.44 -5.92 -4.88
N ALA A 6 8.34 -4.75 -5.52
CA ALA A 6 7.34 -4.43 -6.53
C ALA A 6 7.35 -5.43 -7.69
N LEU A 7 8.54 -5.77 -8.23
CA LEU A 7 8.68 -6.78 -9.28
C LEU A 7 8.23 -8.17 -8.81
N LYS A 8 8.58 -8.56 -7.59
CA LYS A 8 8.15 -9.85 -7.00
C LYS A 8 6.62 -9.91 -6.85
N LEU A 9 6.01 -8.89 -6.27
CA LEU A 9 4.56 -8.83 -6.04
C LEU A 9 3.81 -8.82 -7.38
N ASN A 10 4.27 -8.03 -8.35
CA ASN A 10 3.66 -7.98 -9.66
C ASN A 10 3.77 -9.30 -10.42
N LYS A 11 4.90 -10.01 -10.30
CA LYS A 11 5.04 -11.36 -10.85
C LYS A 11 3.97 -12.29 -10.27
N THR A 12 3.79 -12.31 -8.96
CA THR A 12 2.74 -13.13 -8.32
C THR A 12 1.34 -12.71 -8.78
N ALA A 13 1.05 -11.41 -8.88
CA ALA A 13 -0.25 -10.93 -9.36
C ALA A 13 -0.54 -11.40 -10.79
N LYS A 14 0.45 -11.32 -11.69
CA LYS A 14 0.36 -11.84 -13.07
C LYS A 14 0.12 -13.35 -13.12
N GLU A 15 0.86 -14.12 -12.33
CA GLU A 15 0.69 -15.57 -12.24
C GLU A 15 -0.71 -15.99 -11.78
N HIS A 16 -1.41 -15.12 -11.04
CA HIS A 16 -2.79 -15.34 -10.58
C HIS A 16 -3.85 -14.66 -11.46
N GLY A 17 -3.47 -14.16 -12.66
CA GLY A 17 -4.42 -13.62 -13.65
C GLY A 17 -4.90 -12.19 -13.39
N TRP A 18 -4.37 -11.50 -12.38
CA TRP A 18 -4.83 -10.15 -12.01
C TRP A 18 -4.51 -9.06 -13.04
N TRP A 19 -3.71 -9.37 -14.06
CA TRP A 19 -3.28 -8.44 -15.12
C TRP A 19 -3.50 -9.02 -16.52
N GLU A 20 -4.44 -9.96 -16.70
CA GLU A 20 -4.85 -10.45 -18.03
C GLU A 20 -5.46 -9.32 -18.88
N ALA A 21 -6.14 -8.38 -18.23
CA ALA A 21 -6.53 -7.10 -18.79
C ALA A 21 -5.84 -5.96 -18.04
N GLU A 22 -5.56 -4.87 -18.74
CA GLU A 22 -5.03 -3.65 -18.11
C GLU A 22 -6.10 -3.04 -17.21
N LYS A 23 -5.76 -2.85 -15.92
CA LYS A 23 -6.61 -2.15 -14.97
C LYS A 23 -6.43 -0.63 -15.14
N PRO A 24 -7.51 0.13 -15.35
CA PRO A 24 -7.44 1.59 -15.32
C PRO A 24 -6.92 2.07 -13.96
N PHE A 25 -6.06 3.09 -13.96
CA PHE A 25 -5.52 3.68 -12.74
C PHE A 25 -6.59 4.06 -11.68
N PRO A 26 -7.79 4.60 -12.04
CA PRO A 26 -8.84 4.86 -11.07
C PRO A 26 -9.32 3.62 -10.29
N GLU A 27 -9.30 2.44 -10.93
CA GLU A 27 -9.67 1.18 -10.27
C GLU A 27 -8.62 0.77 -9.24
N VAL A 28 -7.34 0.91 -9.57
CA VAL A 28 -6.22 0.66 -8.65
C VAL A 28 -6.33 1.56 -7.42
N VAL A 29 -6.66 2.84 -7.62
CA VAL A 29 -6.90 3.79 -6.53
C VAL A 29 -8.07 3.33 -5.66
N ALA A 30 -9.20 2.95 -6.27
CA ALA A 30 -10.37 2.47 -5.52
C ALA A 30 -10.07 1.21 -4.69
N LEU A 31 -9.26 0.28 -5.22
CA LEU A 31 -8.79 -0.89 -4.49
C LEU A 31 -7.85 -0.52 -3.32
N CYS A 32 -7.02 0.52 -3.43
CA CYS A 32 -6.24 0.98 -2.29
C CYS A 32 -7.13 1.59 -1.20
N HIS A 33 -8.22 2.27 -1.60
CA HIS A 33 -9.21 2.82 -0.67
C HIS A 33 -10.00 1.73 0.07
N SER A 34 -10.27 0.57 -0.55
CA SER A 34 -10.93 -0.54 0.15
C SER A 34 -10.07 -1.07 1.28
N GLU A 35 -8.76 -1.32 1.07
CA GLU A 35 -7.88 -1.83 2.14
C GLU A 35 -7.78 -0.83 3.32
N LEU A 36 -7.73 0.47 3.03
CA LEU A 36 -7.75 1.48 4.09
C LEU A 36 -9.08 1.53 4.85
N SER A 37 -10.17 1.14 4.19
CA SER A 37 -11.49 1.03 4.82
C SER A 37 -11.57 -0.23 5.68
N GLU A 38 -10.98 -1.36 5.26
CA GLU A 38 -10.85 -2.58 6.07
C GLU A 38 -9.99 -2.33 7.32
N ALA A 39 -8.88 -1.59 7.19
CA ALA A 39 -8.08 -1.15 8.35
C ALA A 39 -8.89 -0.29 9.34
N LEU A 40 -9.82 0.53 8.84
CA LEU A 40 -10.71 1.35 9.67
C LEU A 40 -11.81 0.51 10.33
N GLU A 41 -12.28 -0.56 9.68
CA GLU A 41 -13.22 -1.52 10.25
C GLU A 41 -12.58 -2.28 11.42
N GLU A 42 -11.36 -2.79 11.26
CA GLU A 42 -10.59 -3.41 12.34
C GLU A 42 -10.45 -2.48 13.56
N TYR A 43 -10.14 -1.20 13.33
CA TYR A 43 -10.10 -0.21 14.41
C TYR A 43 -11.47 -0.02 15.09
N ARG A 44 -12.56 0.03 14.33
CA ARG A 44 -13.93 0.16 14.87
C ARG A 44 -14.34 -1.06 15.70
N ASP A 45 -13.84 -2.22 15.33
CA ASP A 45 -14.05 -3.48 16.06
C ASP A 45 -13.15 -3.60 17.30
N GLY A 46 -12.38 -2.56 17.63
CA GLY A 46 -11.59 -2.46 18.87
C GLY A 46 -10.25 -3.17 18.82
N LYS A 47 -9.75 -3.49 17.62
CA LYS A 47 -8.50 -4.20 17.41
C LYS A 47 -7.30 -3.31 17.67
N GLY A 48 -6.24 -3.88 18.25
CA GLY A 48 -5.02 -3.14 18.56
C GLY A 48 -4.22 -2.78 17.30
N TYR A 49 -3.54 -1.62 17.30
CA TYR A 49 -2.70 -1.18 16.16
C TYR A 49 -1.55 -2.14 15.79
N GLY A 50 -1.13 -3.02 16.71
CA GLY A 50 -0.12 -4.05 16.45
C GLY A 50 -0.69 -5.46 16.48
N GLU A 51 -2.01 -5.61 16.59
CA GLU A 51 -2.66 -6.91 16.64
C GLU A 51 -2.70 -7.52 15.24
N VAL A 52 -2.17 -8.73 15.13
CA VAL A 52 -2.31 -9.60 13.95
C VAL A 52 -2.90 -10.92 14.43
N TYR A 53 -3.99 -11.33 13.83
CA TYR A 53 -4.66 -12.59 14.14
C TYR A 53 -4.93 -13.39 12.87
N PHE A 54 -5.39 -14.63 13.02
CA PHE A 54 -5.67 -15.50 11.90
C PHE A 54 -7.13 -15.92 11.90
N LYS A 55 -7.80 -15.71 10.77
CA LYS A 55 -9.17 -16.12 10.51
C LYS A 55 -9.15 -17.09 9.34
N ASP A 56 -9.56 -18.34 9.60
CA ASP A 56 -9.50 -19.44 8.62
C ASP A 56 -8.13 -19.61 7.94
N GLY A 57 -7.05 -19.33 8.69
CA GLY A 57 -5.67 -19.40 8.21
C GLY A 57 -5.18 -18.18 7.41
N LYS A 58 -6.04 -17.18 7.16
CA LYS A 58 -5.65 -15.87 6.59
C LYS A 58 -5.22 -14.93 7.73
N PRO A 59 -4.08 -14.24 7.63
CA PRO A 59 -3.74 -13.17 8.56
C PRO A 59 -4.70 -11.98 8.36
N GLU A 60 -5.14 -11.35 9.45
CA GLU A 60 -5.98 -10.16 9.48
C GLU A 60 -5.53 -9.20 10.60
N GLY A 61 -6.04 -7.97 10.57
CA GLY A 61 -5.74 -6.91 11.52
C GLY A 61 -5.26 -5.63 10.83
N ILE A 62 -5.31 -4.51 11.56
CA ILE A 62 -4.88 -3.19 11.05
C ILE A 62 -3.51 -3.24 10.34
N PRO A 63 -2.46 -3.90 10.87
CA PRO A 63 -1.17 -4.01 10.18
C PRO A 63 -1.25 -4.75 8.83
N ILE A 64 -2.12 -5.75 8.73
CA ILE A 64 -2.28 -6.57 7.52
C ILE A 64 -3.00 -5.76 6.44
N GLU A 65 -4.08 -5.07 6.77
CA GLU A 65 -4.82 -4.24 5.80
C GLU A 65 -3.97 -3.07 5.28
N LEU A 66 -3.12 -2.49 6.14
CA LEU A 66 -2.11 -1.50 5.70
C LEU A 66 -1.06 -2.13 4.77
N ALA A 67 -0.64 -3.36 5.04
CA ALA A 67 0.29 -4.08 4.17
C ALA A 67 -0.35 -4.40 2.82
N ASP A 68 -1.62 -4.78 2.79
CA ASP A 68 -2.36 -5.05 1.55
C ASP A 68 -2.48 -3.77 0.69
N CYS A 69 -2.73 -2.61 1.31
CA CYS A 69 -2.67 -1.31 0.62
C CYS A 69 -1.29 -1.06 -0.01
N ILE A 70 -0.20 -1.29 0.74
CA ILE A 70 1.17 -1.15 0.23
C ILE A 70 1.44 -2.13 -0.92
N ILE A 71 1.00 -3.38 -0.79
CA ILE A 71 1.16 -4.40 -1.82
C ILE A 71 0.47 -3.98 -3.12
N ARG A 72 -0.75 -3.43 -3.06
CA ARG A 72 -1.46 -2.93 -4.24
C ARG A 72 -0.70 -1.80 -4.94
N ILE A 73 -0.14 -0.86 -4.17
CA ILE A 73 0.69 0.23 -4.71
C ILE A 73 1.94 -0.33 -5.39
N LEU A 74 2.63 -1.26 -4.73
CA LEU A 74 3.86 -1.86 -5.26
C LEU A 74 3.61 -2.77 -6.46
N ASP A 75 2.51 -3.52 -6.50
CA ASP A 75 2.08 -4.28 -7.68
C ASP A 75 1.89 -3.35 -8.88
N PHE A 76 1.18 -2.24 -8.71
CA PHE A 76 1.02 -1.22 -9.75
C PHE A 76 2.36 -0.65 -10.21
N CYS A 77 3.26 -0.33 -9.27
CA CYS A 77 4.61 0.13 -9.61
C CYS A 77 5.37 -0.90 -10.44
N GLY A 78 5.32 -2.18 -10.03
CA GLY A 78 5.96 -3.28 -10.75
C GLY A 78 5.36 -3.50 -12.14
N MET A 79 4.04 -3.33 -12.29
CA MET A 79 3.36 -3.44 -13.58
C MET A 79 3.82 -2.37 -14.57
N HIS A 80 3.97 -1.13 -14.11
CA HIS A 80 4.26 0.03 -14.95
C HIS A 80 5.73 0.46 -14.96
N GLY A 81 6.62 -0.30 -14.31
CA GLY A 81 8.06 0.02 -14.26
C GLY A 81 8.37 1.32 -13.53
N ILE A 82 7.57 1.68 -12.51
CA ILE A 82 7.78 2.88 -11.69
C ILE A 82 8.95 2.62 -10.74
N ASP A 83 9.96 3.49 -10.80
CA ASP A 83 11.07 3.51 -9.85
C ASP A 83 10.63 4.14 -8.53
N ILE A 84 9.99 3.32 -7.69
CA ILE A 84 9.42 3.75 -6.41
C ILE A 84 10.49 4.06 -5.37
N ASP A 85 11.65 3.40 -5.43
CA ASP A 85 12.79 3.72 -4.55
C ASP A 85 13.29 5.15 -4.81
N SER A 86 13.54 5.52 -6.07
CA SER A 86 13.98 6.88 -6.41
C SER A 86 12.91 7.93 -6.08
N ALA A 87 11.63 7.62 -6.28
CA ALA A 87 10.53 8.52 -5.94
C ALA A 87 10.45 8.78 -4.43
N ILE A 88 10.59 7.73 -3.61
CA ILE A 88 10.61 7.85 -2.15
C ILE A 88 11.84 8.62 -1.69
N ASP A 89 13.03 8.33 -2.21
CA ASP A 89 14.27 9.01 -1.84
C ASP A 89 14.21 10.52 -2.19
N ALA A 90 13.74 10.87 -3.38
CA ALA A 90 13.51 12.27 -3.76
C ALA A 90 12.51 12.96 -2.82
N LYS A 91 11.41 12.27 -2.46
CA LYS A 91 10.38 12.79 -1.57
C LYS A 91 10.86 12.94 -0.12
N ALA A 92 11.63 11.99 0.38
CA ALA A 92 12.21 11.99 1.72
C ALA A 92 13.19 13.16 1.87
N ARG A 93 14.14 13.31 0.95
CA ARG A 93 15.09 14.43 0.91
C ARG A 93 14.37 15.78 0.88
N TYR A 94 13.32 15.91 0.05
CA TYR A 94 12.52 17.14 0.06
C TYR A 94 11.80 17.35 1.40
N ASN A 95 11.26 16.30 2.02
CA ASN A 95 10.55 16.43 3.30
C ASN A 95 11.47 16.89 4.44
N GLU A 96 12.76 16.51 4.42
CA GLU A 96 13.77 16.99 5.38
C GLU A 96 13.99 18.50 5.30
N THR A 97 13.83 19.09 4.11
CA THR A 97 13.96 20.55 3.93
C THR A 97 12.73 21.35 4.41
N ARG A 98 11.63 20.68 4.78
CA ARG A 98 10.38 21.38 5.12
C ARG A 98 10.47 22.02 6.51
N PRO A 99 10.00 23.26 6.67
CA PRO A 99 9.88 23.85 7.99
C PRO A 99 8.84 23.09 8.82
N TYR A 100 9.04 23.10 10.14
CA TYR A 100 8.13 22.46 11.09
C TYR A 100 6.69 22.93 10.87
N ARG A 101 5.76 21.97 10.66
CA ARG A 101 4.34 22.22 10.38
C ARG A 101 4.06 23.19 9.21
N HIS A 102 4.82 23.08 8.12
CA HIS A 102 4.47 23.79 6.88
C HIS A 102 3.03 23.43 6.43
N GLY A 103 2.26 24.44 6.01
CA GLY A 103 0.90 24.25 5.47
C GLY A 103 -0.26 24.30 6.47
N GLY A 104 -0.02 24.68 7.74
CA GLY A 104 -1.08 25.09 8.68
C GLY A 104 -2.10 24.00 9.07
N ARG A 105 -1.87 22.74 8.71
CA ARG A 105 -2.77 21.64 9.07
C ARG A 105 -2.57 21.31 10.55
N LYS A 106 -3.65 21.40 11.33
CA LYS A 106 -3.69 20.90 12.70
C LYS A 106 -3.63 19.37 12.65
N ALA A 107 -2.87 18.78 13.57
CA ALA A 107 -2.87 17.34 13.81
C ALA A 107 -4.27 16.88 14.23
#